data_AF-A0A1G6AKE0-F1
#
_entry.id   AF-A0A1G6AKE0-F1
#
_cell.length_a   1.000
_cell.length_b   1.000
_cell.length_c   1.000
_cell.angle_alpha   90.00
_cell.angle_beta   90.00
_cell.angle_gamma   90.00
#
_symmetry.space_group_name_H-M   'P 1'
#
loop_
_entity.id
_entity.type
_entity.pdbx_description
1 polymer ?
#
loop_
_entity_poly.entity_id
_entity_poly.type
_entity_poly.pdbx_seq_one_letter_code
_entity_poly.pdbx_strand_id
1 'polypeptide(L)'
;MPKPNKFPYSGKMKLIRMQRPRLIVFGDIALNSEKLDYIDRVKFLEPQKTAIFLKIPRFFAAYEEKTIIVKSRFQTVVEKINKYQ
;
A
#
# COMPACT_ATOMS: atom_id res chain seq x y z
N MET A 1 -45.91 4.05 -30.71
CA MET A 1 -45.48 4.73 -29.46
C MET A 1 -44.65 3.75 -28.64
N PRO A 2 -43.39 4.08 -28.26
CA PRO A 2 -42.60 3.19 -27.43
C PRO A 2 -43.17 3.17 -26.01
N LYS A 3 -43.42 1.98 -25.47
CA LYS A 3 -43.88 1.81 -24.08
C LYS A 3 -42.77 2.24 -23.12
N PRO A 4 -43.05 2.99 -22.04
CA PRO A 4 -42.02 3.41 -21.10
C PRO A 4 -41.45 2.17 -20.40
N ASN A 5 -40.13 2.08 -20.39
CA ASN A 5 -39.41 1.00 -19.72
C ASN A 5 -39.75 1.05 -18.22
N LYS A 6 -40.25 -0.05 -17.67
CA LYS A 6 -41.02 -0.07 -16.40
C LYS A 6 -40.26 0.43 -15.16
N PHE A 7 -38.94 0.63 -15.23
CA PHE A 7 -38.13 1.13 -14.10
C PHE A 7 -36.90 1.95 -14.57
N PRO A 8 -37.03 3.27 -14.82
CA PRO A 8 -35.88 4.12 -15.15
C PRO A 8 -34.95 4.35 -13.96
N TYR A 9 -35.46 4.13 -12.74
CA TYR A 9 -34.71 4.24 -11.49
C TYR A 9 -34.63 2.87 -10.81
N SER A 10 -34.14 1.85 -11.52
CA SER A 10 -33.51 0.71 -10.85
C SER A 10 -32.20 1.22 -10.23
N GLY A 11 -32.31 2.00 -9.16
CA GLY A 11 -31.22 2.54 -8.34
C GLY A 11 -30.50 1.44 -7.59
N LYS A 12 -30.02 0.43 -8.33
CA LYS A 12 -29.00 -0.49 -7.85
C LYS A 12 -27.76 0.37 -7.69
N MET A 13 -27.62 0.93 -6.49
CA MET A 13 -26.39 1.57 -6.05
C MET A 13 -25.29 0.55 -6.38
N LYS A 14 -24.46 0.84 -7.39
CA LYS A 14 -23.28 0.02 -7.68
C LYS A 14 -22.52 0.03 -6.36
N LEU A 15 -22.55 -1.08 -5.63
CA LEU A 15 -21.64 -1.32 -4.53
C LEU A 15 -20.26 -1.30 -5.16
N ILE A 16 -19.66 -0.12 -5.21
CA ILE A 16 -18.26 0.05 -5.54
C ILE A 16 -17.58 -0.73 -4.42
N ARG A 17 -17.16 -1.95 -4.72
CA ARG A 17 -16.34 -2.77 -3.84
C ARG A 17 -15.05 -1.98 -3.65
N MET A 18 -15.01 -1.10 -2.65
CA MET A 18 -13.76 -0.53 -2.18
C MET A 18 -12.91 -1.72 -1.79
N GLN A 19 -11.88 -1.99 -2.60
CA GLN A 19 -10.94 -3.04 -2.27
C GLN A 19 -10.30 -2.65 -0.94
N ARG A 20 -10.41 -3.51 0.07
CA ARG A 20 -9.79 -3.26 1.36
C ARG A 20 -8.28 -3.17 1.12
N PRO A 21 -7.59 -2.11 1.58
CA PRO A 21 -6.15 -2.01 1.41
C PRO A 21 -5.51 -3.20 2.11
N ARG A 22 -4.66 -3.94 1.38
CA ARG A 22 -3.91 -5.04 1.99
C ARG A 22 -2.77 -4.43 2.78
N LEU A 23 -2.84 -4.54 4.10
CA LEU A 23 -1.81 -4.05 4.99
C LEU A 23 -0.81 -5.16 5.32
N ILE A 24 0.47 -4.82 5.29
CA ILE A 24 1.58 -5.71 5.62
C ILE A 24 2.19 -5.19 6.91
N VAL A 25 2.13 -6.01 7.94
CA VAL A 25 2.57 -5.65 9.28
C VAL A 25 4.05 -5.97 9.43
N PHE A 26 4.86 -4.98 9.80
CA PHE A 26 6.25 -5.09 10.17
C PHE A 26 6.41 -4.66 11.64
N GLY A 27 6.20 -5.61 12.56
CA GLY A 27 6.22 -5.33 14.00
C GLY A 27 5.21 -4.24 14.36
N ASP A 28 5.73 -3.09 14.84
CA ASP A 28 4.93 -1.95 15.30
C ASP A 28 4.34 -1.09 14.17
N ILE A 29 4.70 -1.34 12.90
CA ILE A 29 4.30 -0.51 11.75
C ILE A 29 3.61 -1.36 10.70
N ALA A 30 2.53 -0.86 10.11
CA ALA A 30 1.89 -1.49 8.95
C ALA A 30 2.02 -0.61 7.70
N LEU A 31 2.39 -1.22 6.58
CA LEU A 31 2.48 -0.58 5.27
C LEU A 31 1.35 -1.09 4.37
N ASN A 32 0.76 -0.21 3.57
CA ASN A 32 -0.13 -0.65 2.49
C ASN A 32 0.71 -1.36 1.42
N SER A 33 0.21 -2.48 0.91
CA SER A 33 0.78 -3.22 -0.22
C SER A 33 1.13 -2.31 -1.41
N GLU A 34 0.26 -1.36 -1.76
CA GLU A 34 0.49 -0.37 -2.82
C GLU A 34 1.72 0.52 -2.56
N LYS A 35 2.16 0.65 -1.30
CA LYS A 35 3.36 1.41 -0.93
C LYS A 35 4.63 0.59 -0.99
N LEU A 36 4.55 -0.74 -1.13
CA LEU A 36 5.73 -1.58 -1.32
C LEU A 36 6.43 -1.27 -2.65
N ASP A 37 5.65 -0.96 -3.69
CA ASP A 37 6.17 -0.65 -5.03
C ASP A 37 7.08 0.60 -5.02
N TYR A 38 6.93 1.46 -4.00
CA TYR A 38 7.74 2.66 -3.83
C TYR A 38 8.92 2.47 -2.88
N ILE A 39 9.22 1.25 -2.43
CA ILE A 39 10.43 0.98 -1.64
C ILE A 39 11.63 1.12 -2.56
N ASP A 40 12.48 2.10 -2.28
CA ASP A 40 13.75 2.27 -2.98
C ASP A 40 14.82 1.38 -2.36
N ARG A 41 14.97 1.44 -1.02
CA ARG A 41 16.04 0.73 -0.30
C ARG A 41 15.62 0.32 1.10
N VAL A 42 16.19 -0.77 1.59
CA VAL A 42 16.09 -1.21 2.98
C VAL A 42 17.48 -1.21 3.59
N LYS A 43 17.66 -0.56 4.75
CA LYS A 43 18.94 -0.45 5.43
C LYS A 43 18.86 -1.05 6.83
N PHE A 44 19.86 -1.86 7.16
CA PHE A 44 20.09 -2.32 8.53
C PHE A 44 20.57 -1.14 9.41
N LEU A 45 19.91 -0.92 10.54
CA LEU A 45 20.31 0.08 11.54
C LEU A 45 20.91 -0.59 12.77
N GLU A 46 20.14 -1.49 13.38
CA GLU A 46 20.49 -2.22 14.59
C GLU A 46 19.92 -3.65 14.48
N PRO A 47 20.37 -4.62 15.31
CA PRO A 47 19.90 -6.00 15.25
C PRO A 47 18.37 -6.17 15.25
N GLN A 48 17.64 -5.24 15.88
CA GLN A 48 16.18 -5.24 15.94
C GLN A 48 15.52 -4.04 15.25
N LYS A 49 16.29 -3.18 14.58
CA LYS A 49 15.75 -2.00 13.87
C LYS A 49 16.21 -1.97 12.42
N THR A 50 15.24 -1.76 11.54
CA THR A 50 15.46 -1.69 10.09
C THR A 50 14.84 -0.40 9.56
N ALA A 51 15.58 0.34 8.74
CA ALA A 51 15.03 1.51 8.03
C ALA A 51 14.56 1.09 6.63
N ILE A 52 13.37 1.53 6.27
CA ILE A 52 12.80 1.40 4.93
C ILE A 52 12.74 2.80 4.32
N PHE A 53 13.36 2.97 3.17
CA PHE A 53 13.35 4.20 2.40
C PHE A 53 12.32 4.06 1.27
N LEU A 54 11.32 4.94 1.31
CA LEU A 54 10.25 5.03 0.33
C LEU A 54 10.49 6.25 -0.55
N LYS A 55 10.44 6.05 -1.86
CA LYS A 55 10.52 7.12 -2.87
C LYS A 55 9.17 7.22 -3.58
N ILE A 56 8.25 7.97 -3.00
CA ILE A 56 6.89 8.07 -3.49
C ILE A 56 6.84 9.14 -4.60
N PRO A 57 6.41 8.80 -5.83
CA PRO A 57 6.26 9.78 -6.89
C PRO A 57 5.14 10.76 -6.52
N ARG A 58 5.43 12.06 -6.62
CA ARG A 58 4.45 13.14 -6.48
C ARG A 58 4.04 13.59 -7.89
N PHE A 59 2.81 14.09 -8.04
CA PHE A 59 2.39 14.73 -9.29
C PHE A 59 3.39 15.86 -9.63
N PHE A 60 3.76 15.95 -10.91
CA PHE A 60 4.79 16.88 -11.46
C PHE A 60 6.26 16.51 -11.19
N ALA A 61 6.63 15.23 -11.38
CA ALA A 61 8.02 14.75 -11.47
C ALA A 61 8.92 14.94 -10.24
N ALA A 62 8.36 15.37 -9.10
CA ALA A 62 9.06 15.38 -7.82
C ALA A 62 8.87 14.04 -7.08
N TYR A 63 9.87 13.62 -6.31
CA TYR A 63 9.77 12.45 -5.44
C TYR A 63 9.77 12.87 -3.98
N GLU A 64 8.83 12.34 -3.18
CA GLU A 64 8.89 12.44 -1.72
C GLU A 64 9.69 11.27 -1.17
N GLU A 65 10.81 11.57 -0.52
CA GLU A 65 11.57 10.60 0.25
C GLU A 65 10.99 10.51 1.67
N LYS A 66 10.61 9.29 2.08
CA LYS A 66 10.15 9.00 3.44
C LYS A 66 10.97 7.86 4.02
N THR A 67 11.48 8.07 5.22
CA THR A 67 12.20 7.03 5.97
C THR A 67 11.30 6.52 7.08
N ILE A 68 11.11 5.20 7.13
CA ILE A 68 10.34 4.52 8.18
C ILE A 68 11.29 3.63 8.96
N ILE A 69 11.34 3.81 10.27
CA ILE A 69 12.14 2.96 11.16
C ILE A 69 11.21 1.92 11.77
N VAL A 70 11.50 0.66 11.49
CA VAL A 70 10.71 -0.48 11.94
C VAL A 70 11.48 -1.25 13.00
N LYS A 71 10.82 -1.59 14.12
CA LYS A 71 11.36 -2.50 15.14
C LYS A 71 11.23 -3.97 14.73
N SER A 72 11.89 -4.36 13.66
CA SER A 72 12.00 -5.76 13.25
C SER A 72 13.36 -6.05 12.64
N ARG A 73 13.78 -7.32 12.71
CA ARG A 73 15.01 -7.81 12.10
C ARG A 73 14.98 -7.61 10.59
N PHE A 74 16.13 -7.27 10.02
CA PHE A 74 16.29 -7.02 8.58
C PHE A 74 15.82 -8.21 7.72
N GLN A 75 16.24 -9.43 8.07
CA GLN A 75 15.83 -10.64 7.33
C GLN A 75 14.32 -10.80 7.28
N THR A 76 13.64 -10.65 8.41
CA THR A 76 12.16 -10.75 8.49
C THR A 76 11.46 -9.68 7.66
N VAL A 77 12.02 -8.46 7.59
CA VAL A 77 11.49 -7.38 6.75
C VAL A 77 11.63 -7.73 5.27
N VAL A 78 12.81 -8.17 4.86
CA VAL A 78 13.10 -8.55 3.47
C VAL A 78 12.23 -9.73 3.03
N GLU A 79 12.12 -10.78 3.86
CA GLU A 79 11.24 -11.92 3.58
C GLU A 79 9.78 -11.50 3.40
N LYS A 80 9.30 -10.58 4.24
CA LYS A 80 7.94 -10.04 4.09
C LYS A 80 7.80 -9.25 2.81
N ILE A 81 8.73 -8.36 2.47
CA ILE A 81 8.68 -7.59 1.23
C ILE A 81 8.65 -8.55 0.02
N ASN A 82 9.56 -9.51 -0.04
CA ASN A 82 9.66 -10.48 -1.12
C ASN A 82 8.41 -11.37 -1.29
N LYS A 83 7.65 -11.60 -0.21
CA LYS A 83 6.41 -12.39 -0.27
C LYS A 83 5.27 -11.65 -0.97
N TYR A 84 5.29 -10.32 -0.97
CA TYR A 84 4.23 -9.47 -1.48
C TYR A 84 4.62 -8.70 -2.75
N GLN A 85 5.86 -8.85 -3.21
CA GLN A 85 6.37 -8.40 -4.50
C GLN A 85 6.04 -9.45 -5.58
#